data_AF-A0A3C1KA17-F1
#
_entry.id   AF-A0A3C1KA17-F1
#
_cell.length_a   1.000
_cell.length_b   1.000
_cell.length_c   1.000
_cell.angle_alpha   90.00
_cell.angle_beta   90.00
_cell.angle_gamma   90.00
#
_symmetry.space_group_name_H-M   'P 1'
#
loop_
_entity.id
_entity.type
_entity.pdbx_description
1 polymer ?
#
loop_
_entity_poly.entity_id
_entity_poly.type
_entity_poly.pdbx_seq_one_letter_code
_entity_poly.pdbx_strand_id
1 'polypeptide(L)'
;FDRQATNLQRQGQLALWPPSFGQEAAQVGSIRAARPQDHIFPSYREHIVATIRGVDPVGIIRLMRGVSHGGWNPLDPANGNTRLYTLVLGSQTLHATGYGMGLVFDGRTGTGDPERDEAVIVYYGDGASSQGDVHEAMVFAASYRTPQVFFLQNNQWAISVPVAVQSRTALSRRGYGYGMPSHRIDGNDVLISYAVTRHALEAARAGEGPSAIEAVTYRRGAHTTSDDPTKYRTGSEEEGWALRDPIARLRTYLEGRGASAAFFDEVDEGAAAHADDVRTRAVTLTAPEAPSMFAHVYTDDHPLMAEQARWLADYEASLDGGDA
;
A
#
# COMPACT_ATOMS: atom_id res chain seq x y z
N PHE A 1 -6.46 -13.20 -5.18
CA PHE A 1 -5.03 -12.77 -5.11
C PHE A 1 -4.39 -13.07 -3.75
N ASP A 2 -4.77 -12.38 -2.66
CA ASP A 2 -4.09 -12.46 -1.33
C ASP A 2 -3.90 -13.91 -0.80
N ARG A 3 -4.96 -14.73 -0.87
CA ARG A 3 -4.90 -16.16 -0.52
C ARG A 3 -3.90 -16.95 -1.37
N GLN A 4 -3.82 -16.68 -2.67
CA GLN A 4 -2.89 -17.38 -3.56
C GLN A 4 -1.45 -16.94 -3.31
N ALA A 5 -1.21 -15.66 -3.05
CA ALA A 5 0.13 -15.18 -2.69
C ALA A 5 0.62 -15.80 -1.36
N THR A 6 -0.27 -15.97 -0.39
CA THR A 6 0.04 -16.74 0.84
C THR A 6 0.40 -18.20 0.53
N ASN A 7 -0.34 -18.86 -0.36
CA ASN A 7 -0.03 -20.24 -0.78
C ASN A 7 1.30 -20.34 -1.53
N LEU A 8 1.59 -19.39 -2.43
CA LEU A 8 2.85 -19.31 -3.15
C LEU A 8 4.03 -19.18 -2.18
N GLN A 9 3.92 -18.36 -1.14
CA GLN A 9 4.94 -18.27 -0.10
C GLN A 9 5.15 -19.62 0.62
N ARG A 10 4.07 -20.31 1.00
CA ARG A 10 4.14 -21.64 1.63
C ARG A 10 4.75 -22.71 0.73
N GLN A 11 4.68 -22.52 -0.59
CA GLN A 11 5.32 -23.37 -1.60
C GLN A 11 6.77 -22.97 -1.91
N GLY A 12 7.34 -22.02 -1.16
CA GLY A 12 8.70 -21.52 -1.37
C GLY A 12 8.87 -20.62 -2.60
N GLN A 13 7.77 -20.15 -3.20
CA GLN A 13 7.83 -19.27 -4.37
C GLN A 13 8.05 -17.81 -3.99
N LEU A 14 7.76 -17.40 -2.76
CA LEU A 14 7.99 -16.05 -2.23
C LEU A 14 8.82 -16.13 -0.95
N ALA A 15 9.62 -15.09 -0.68
CA ALA A 15 10.34 -14.99 0.59
C ALA A 15 9.37 -14.64 1.74
N LEU A 16 8.50 -13.65 1.50
CA LEU A 16 7.58 -13.11 2.50
C LEU A 16 6.27 -12.69 1.82
N TRP A 17 5.14 -12.80 2.52
CA TRP A 17 3.89 -12.17 2.08
C TRP A 17 3.18 -11.48 3.24
N PRO A 18 2.74 -10.20 3.11
CA PRO A 18 1.96 -9.48 4.13
C PRO A 18 0.46 -9.43 3.78
N PRO A 19 -0.39 -10.37 4.27
CA PRO A 19 -1.79 -10.46 3.83
C PRO A 19 -2.61 -9.20 4.13
N SER A 20 -3.46 -8.76 3.20
CA SER A 20 -4.36 -7.62 3.43
C SER A 20 -5.78 -8.03 3.87
N PHE A 21 -6.02 -9.32 4.09
CA PHE A 21 -7.32 -9.87 4.48
C PHE A 21 -7.99 -9.12 5.66
N GLY A 22 -9.22 -8.65 5.42
CA GLY A 22 -10.03 -7.85 6.34
C GLY A 22 -9.93 -6.34 6.15
N GLN A 23 -9.02 -5.84 5.31
CA GLN A 23 -8.77 -4.40 5.06
C GLN A 23 -9.20 -3.96 3.65
N GLU A 24 -9.96 -4.79 2.95
CA GLU A 24 -10.28 -4.61 1.53
C GLU A 24 -11.13 -3.36 1.28
N ALA A 25 -12.16 -3.12 2.10
CA ALA A 25 -13.04 -1.96 1.94
C ALA A 25 -12.30 -0.63 2.10
N ALA A 26 -11.42 -0.53 3.10
CA ALA A 26 -10.60 0.66 3.32
C ALA A 26 -9.77 0.98 2.07
N GLN A 27 -9.08 -0.03 1.52
CA GLN A 27 -8.26 0.12 0.33
C GLN A 27 -9.07 0.43 -0.93
N VAL A 28 -10.15 -0.32 -1.21
CA VAL A 28 -10.99 -0.12 -2.39
C VAL A 28 -11.66 1.24 -2.35
N GLY A 29 -12.29 1.59 -1.23
CA GLY A 29 -13.03 2.82 -1.08
C GLY A 29 -12.12 4.03 -1.21
N SER A 30 -11.01 4.04 -0.48
CA SER A 30 -10.08 5.18 -0.48
C SER A 30 -9.47 5.43 -1.86
N ILE A 31 -9.01 4.38 -2.55
CA ILE A 31 -8.30 4.57 -3.81
C ILE A 31 -9.24 4.87 -4.98
N ARG A 32 -10.47 4.36 -4.96
CA ARG A 32 -11.49 4.70 -5.96
C ARG A 32 -11.92 6.16 -5.89
N ALA A 33 -11.64 6.85 -4.78
CA ALA A 33 -11.87 8.27 -4.62
C ALA A 33 -10.77 9.15 -5.24
N ALA A 34 -9.60 8.58 -5.58
CA ALA A 34 -8.50 9.31 -6.21
C ALA A 34 -8.73 9.50 -7.71
N ARG A 35 -8.29 10.65 -8.22
CA ARG A 35 -8.30 10.99 -9.65
C ARG A 35 -7.07 10.42 -10.36
N PRO A 36 -7.06 10.34 -11.70
CA PRO A 36 -5.90 9.84 -12.44
C PRO A 36 -4.59 10.58 -12.12
N GLN A 37 -4.64 11.90 -11.95
CA GLN A 37 -3.46 12.73 -11.67
C GLN A 37 -2.94 12.64 -10.23
N ASP A 38 -3.74 12.15 -9.27
CA ASP A 38 -3.30 12.06 -7.87
C ASP A 38 -2.12 11.10 -7.70
N HIS A 39 -1.28 11.36 -6.68
CA HIS A 39 -0.09 10.58 -6.36
C HIS A 39 -0.27 9.72 -5.10
N ILE A 40 0.13 8.45 -5.19
CA ILE A 40 -0.21 7.44 -4.19
C ILE A 40 1.07 6.90 -3.57
N PHE A 41 1.18 7.02 -2.25
CA PHE A 41 2.31 6.53 -1.45
C PHE A 41 1.84 5.38 -0.55
N PRO A 42 1.96 4.12 -1.01
CA PRO A 42 1.58 2.96 -0.21
C PRO A 42 2.61 2.66 0.88
N SER A 43 2.19 1.88 1.89
CA SER A 43 3.12 1.09 2.69
C SER A 43 3.32 -0.26 1.99
N TYR A 44 3.43 -1.38 2.71
CA TYR A 44 3.67 -2.70 2.13
C TYR A 44 2.43 -3.59 2.05
N ARG A 45 1.25 -3.09 2.43
CA ARG A 45 0.00 -3.89 2.51
C ARG A 45 -1.12 -3.37 1.59
N GLU A 46 -0.85 -2.31 0.85
CA GLU A 46 -1.77 -1.65 -0.07
C GLU A 46 -1.81 -2.36 -1.44
N HIS A 47 -2.04 -3.68 -1.42
CA HIS A 47 -2.08 -4.50 -2.63
C HIS A 47 -3.23 -4.11 -3.55
N ILE A 48 -4.41 -3.89 -2.97
CA ILE A 48 -5.62 -3.57 -3.74
C ILE A 48 -5.54 -2.14 -4.28
N VAL A 49 -4.97 -1.23 -3.50
CA VAL A 49 -4.66 0.14 -3.93
C VAL A 49 -3.79 0.13 -5.19
N ALA A 50 -2.65 -0.58 -5.13
CA ALA A 50 -1.72 -0.67 -6.26
C ALA A 50 -2.40 -1.27 -7.51
N THR A 51 -3.13 -2.38 -7.35
CA THR A 51 -3.85 -3.01 -8.45
C THR A 51 -4.90 -2.09 -9.08
N ILE A 52 -5.71 -1.37 -8.28
CA ILE A 52 -6.72 -0.44 -8.82
C ILE A 52 -6.07 0.71 -9.59
N ARG A 53 -4.84 1.10 -9.23
CA ARG A 53 -4.06 2.12 -9.93
C ARG A 53 -3.26 1.61 -11.13
N GLY A 54 -3.46 0.35 -11.52
CA GLY A 54 -2.86 -0.22 -12.73
C GLY A 54 -1.54 -0.96 -12.52
N VAL A 55 -1.03 -1.02 -11.28
CA VAL A 55 0.12 -1.88 -10.97
C VAL A 55 -0.29 -3.34 -11.15
N ASP A 56 0.44 -4.03 -12.03
CA ASP A 56 0.28 -5.47 -12.19
C ASP A 56 0.59 -6.20 -10.87
N PRO A 57 -0.31 -7.03 -10.34
CA PRO A 57 -0.06 -7.78 -9.11
C PRO A 57 1.22 -8.64 -9.15
N VAL A 58 1.65 -9.06 -10.34
CA VAL A 58 2.94 -9.78 -10.50
C VAL A 58 4.14 -8.89 -10.15
N GLY A 59 4.05 -7.57 -10.31
CA GLY A 59 5.05 -6.63 -9.81
C GLY A 59 5.21 -6.70 -8.29
N ILE A 60 4.11 -6.81 -7.55
CA ILE A 60 4.13 -6.99 -6.08
C ILE A 60 4.76 -8.36 -5.74
N ILE A 61 4.39 -9.41 -6.47
CA ILE A 61 4.97 -10.75 -6.32
C ILE A 61 6.49 -10.74 -6.56
N ARG A 62 6.98 -10.04 -7.59
CA ARG A 62 8.42 -9.92 -7.88
C ARG A 62 9.20 -9.33 -6.71
N LEU A 63 8.66 -8.28 -6.09
CA LEU A 63 9.25 -7.66 -4.89
C LEU A 63 9.30 -8.66 -3.73
N MET A 64 8.17 -9.32 -3.45
CA MET A 64 8.02 -10.26 -2.33
C MET A 64 8.79 -11.58 -2.54
N ARG A 65 9.11 -11.92 -3.78
CA ARG A 65 10.02 -13.02 -4.15
C ARG A 65 11.50 -12.64 -4.07
N GLY A 66 11.82 -11.34 -4.08
CA GLY A 66 13.20 -10.85 -4.09
C GLY A 66 13.87 -10.93 -5.47
N VAL A 67 13.10 -10.84 -6.56
CA VAL A 67 13.61 -10.86 -7.94
C VAL A 67 13.51 -9.49 -8.63
N SER A 68 13.25 -8.44 -7.86
CA SER A 68 13.29 -7.05 -8.32
C SER A 68 13.63 -6.11 -7.17
N HIS A 69 14.17 -4.93 -7.48
CA HIS A 69 14.49 -3.92 -6.48
C HIS A 69 13.26 -3.20 -5.90
N GLY A 70 12.13 -3.19 -6.63
CA GLY A 70 10.95 -2.41 -6.24
C GLY A 70 9.61 -2.93 -6.75
N GLY A 71 9.58 -3.97 -7.57
CA GLY A 71 8.36 -4.55 -8.14
C GLY A 71 7.92 -3.96 -9.48
N TRP A 72 7.72 -2.63 -9.57
CA TRP A 72 7.28 -1.91 -10.78
C TRP A 72 8.06 -0.61 -10.98
N ASN A 73 7.81 0.10 -12.08
CA ASN A 73 8.37 1.43 -12.32
C ASN A 73 7.37 2.52 -11.86
N PRO A 74 7.66 3.34 -10.83
CA PRO A 74 6.73 4.35 -10.33
C PRO A 74 6.59 5.57 -11.25
N LEU A 75 7.36 5.64 -12.35
CA LEU A 75 7.28 6.68 -13.39
C LEU A 75 6.53 6.21 -14.64
N ASP A 76 6.24 4.91 -14.76
CA ASP A 76 5.43 4.40 -15.87
C ASP A 76 3.97 4.83 -15.68
N PRO A 77 3.37 5.56 -16.64
CA PRO A 77 1.97 5.99 -16.56
C PRO A 77 0.98 4.84 -16.36
N ALA A 78 1.31 3.61 -16.78
CA ALA A 78 0.48 2.43 -16.55
C ALA A 78 0.28 2.10 -15.07
N ASN A 79 1.20 2.54 -14.20
CA ASN A 79 1.14 2.33 -12.75
C ASN A 79 0.41 3.46 -12.00
N GLY A 80 -0.22 4.39 -12.73
CA GLY A 80 -1.17 5.37 -12.19
C GLY A 80 -0.64 6.17 -11.01
N ASN A 81 0.57 6.73 -11.14
CA ASN A 81 1.23 7.54 -10.12
C ASN A 81 1.43 6.85 -8.76
N THR A 82 1.51 5.51 -8.77
CA THR A 82 1.72 4.70 -7.57
C THR A 82 3.21 4.53 -7.28
N ARG A 83 3.65 5.10 -6.15
CA ARG A 83 5.03 4.96 -5.66
C ARG A 83 5.28 3.56 -5.12
N LEU A 84 6.56 3.19 -5.08
CA LEU A 84 6.98 1.87 -4.61
C LEU A 84 6.60 1.63 -3.14
N TYR A 85 6.46 0.36 -2.79
CA TYR A 85 6.34 -0.02 -1.38
C TYR A 85 7.56 0.43 -0.59
N THR A 86 7.28 1.03 0.56
CA THR A 86 8.29 1.39 1.54
C THR A 86 8.23 0.40 2.68
N LEU A 87 9.32 -0.34 2.88
CA LEU A 87 9.45 -1.34 3.95
C LEU A 87 10.00 -0.75 5.26
N VAL A 88 10.58 0.45 5.20
CA VAL A 88 10.92 1.27 6.37
C VAL A 88 9.65 1.96 6.86
N LEU A 89 9.20 1.66 8.07
CA LEU A 89 7.91 2.12 8.56
C LEU A 89 7.88 3.65 8.70
N GLY A 90 6.94 4.30 8.04
CA GLY A 90 6.70 5.74 8.20
C GLY A 90 7.43 6.59 7.19
N SER A 91 8.58 6.18 6.63
CA SER A 91 9.37 7.06 5.76
C SER A 91 8.64 7.49 4.48
N GLN A 92 7.66 6.70 4.02
CA GLN A 92 6.80 7.09 2.90
C GLN A 92 5.95 8.33 3.19
N THR A 93 5.66 8.65 4.46
CA THR A 93 4.94 9.87 4.83
C THR A 93 5.78 11.11 4.55
N LEU A 94 7.07 11.07 4.88
CA LEU A 94 7.99 12.16 4.54
C LEU A 94 8.15 12.32 3.03
N HIS A 95 8.32 11.22 2.30
CA HIS A 95 8.41 11.27 0.82
C HIS A 95 7.12 11.85 0.21
N ALA A 96 5.96 11.45 0.72
CA ALA A 96 4.67 11.96 0.26
C ALA A 96 4.50 13.46 0.57
N THR A 97 4.93 13.90 1.75
CA THR A 97 4.89 15.33 2.13
C THR A 97 5.85 16.16 1.29
N GLY A 98 7.08 15.70 1.06
CA GLY A 98 8.04 16.37 0.17
C GLY A 98 7.51 16.49 -1.26
N TYR A 99 6.85 15.43 -1.76
CA TYR A 99 6.17 15.48 -3.06
C TYR A 99 5.03 16.51 -3.06
N GLY A 100 4.20 16.51 -2.02
CA GLY A 100 3.12 17.49 -1.84
C GLY A 100 3.63 18.94 -1.78
N MET A 101 4.78 19.19 -1.16
CA MET A 101 5.44 20.50 -1.18
C MET A 101 5.83 20.90 -2.60
N GLY A 102 6.39 19.97 -3.38
CA GLY A 102 6.69 20.17 -4.80
C GLY A 102 5.46 20.58 -5.61
N LEU A 103 4.31 19.90 -5.41
CA LEU A 103 3.06 20.27 -6.07
C LEU A 103 2.61 21.69 -5.76
N VAL A 104 2.81 22.16 -4.51
CA VAL A 104 2.53 23.54 -4.12
C VAL A 104 3.48 24.51 -4.82
N PHE A 105 4.78 24.24 -4.81
CA PHE A 105 5.79 25.11 -5.43
C PHE A 105 5.62 25.23 -6.95
N ASP A 106 5.22 24.14 -7.60
CA ASP A 106 4.98 24.09 -9.05
C ASP A 106 3.60 24.65 -9.45
N GLY A 107 2.75 25.04 -8.49
CA GLY A 107 1.38 25.50 -8.73
C GLY A 107 0.53 24.43 -9.43
N ARG A 108 0.64 23.17 -8.98
CA ARG A 108 -0.13 22.02 -9.50
C ARG A 108 -1.30 21.62 -8.58
N THR A 109 -1.69 22.51 -7.68
CA THR A 109 -2.79 22.33 -6.75
C THR A 109 -3.37 23.68 -6.34
N GLY A 110 -4.64 23.73 -5.93
CA GLY A 110 -5.32 24.96 -5.53
C GLY A 110 -5.46 25.99 -6.66
N THR A 111 -5.36 25.58 -7.92
CA THR A 111 -5.47 26.48 -9.08
C THR A 111 -6.92 26.76 -9.45
N GLY A 112 -7.85 25.89 -9.05
CA GLY A 112 -9.26 25.94 -9.44
C GLY A 112 -9.54 25.22 -10.77
N ASP A 113 -8.53 24.60 -11.37
CA ASP A 113 -8.66 23.74 -12.56
C ASP A 113 -8.71 22.26 -12.11
N PRO A 114 -9.89 21.61 -12.16
CA PRO A 114 -10.06 20.22 -11.72
C PRO A 114 -9.19 19.19 -12.46
N GLU A 115 -8.74 19.50 -13.68
CA GLU A 115 -7.95 18.60 -14.51
C GLU A 115 -6.44 18.71 -14.21
N ARG A 116 -6.00 19.87 -13.70
CA ARG A 116 -4.61 20.11 -13.30
C ARG A 116 -4.37 19.91 -11.81
N ASP A 117 -5.35 20.19 -10.97
CA ASP A 117 -5.17 20.13 -9.52
C ASP A 117 -4.95 18.69 -9.05
N GLU A 118 -3.79 18.47 -8.44
CA GLU A 118 -3.31 17.20 -7.94
C GLU A 118 -3.35 17.13 -6.42
N ALA A 119 -3.59 15.94 -5.90
CA ALA A 119 -3.44 15.61 -4.50
C ALA A 119 -2.53 14.39 -4.29
N VAL A 120 -2.11 14.22 -3.04
CA VAL A 120 -1.31 13.10 -2.58
C VAL A 120 -2.12 12.30 -1.55
N ILE A 121 -2.16 10.98 -1.67
CA ILE A 121 -2.66 10.10 -0.61
C ILE A 121 -1.53 9.20 -0.13
N VAL A 122 -1.31 9.17 1.18
CA VAL A 122 -0.30 8.32 1.80
C VAL A 122 -0.93 7.34 2.77
N TYR A 123 -0.50 6.08 2.69
CA TYR A 123 -0.99 4.99 3.52
C TYR A 123 0.03 4.57 4.57
N TYR A 124 -0.43 4.29 5.78
CA TYR A 124 0.38 3.77 6.88
C TYR A 124 -0.51 3.08 7.92
N GLY A 125 0.09 2.23 8.76
CA GLY A 125 -0.63 1.48 9.80
C GLY A 125 -0.63 2.14 11.17
N ASP A 126 -1.43 1.60 12.09
CA ASP A 126 -1.48 2.01 13.50
C ASP A 126 -0.10 1.94 14.19
N GLY A 127 0.70 0.91 13.94
CA GLY A 127 2.06 0.83 14.47
C GLY A 127 3.01 1.88 13.88
N ALA A 128 2.93 2.11 12.57
CA ALA A 128 3.77 3.11 11.89
C ALA A 128 3.43 4.54 12.36
N SER A 129 2.21 4.77 12.84
CA SER A 129 1.81 6.07 13.37
C SER A 129 2.68 6.56 14.54
N SER A 130 3.37 5.66 15.24
CA SER A 130 4.28 5.98 16.35
C SER A 130 5.71 6.29 15.92
N GLN A 131 6.02 6.25 14.62
CA GLN A 131 7.34 6.61 14.08
C GLN A 131 7.51 8.13 13.99
N GLY A 132 8.72 8.63 14.23
CA GLY A 132 9.04 10.06 14.14
C GLY A 132 8.67 10.66 12.78
N ASP A 133 9.00 9.96 11.70
CA ASP A 133 8.70 10.33 10.31
C ASP A 133 7.23 10.70 10.07
N VAL A 134 6.28 10.02 10.73
CA VAL A 134 4.84 10.33 10.59
C VAL A 134 4.51 11.67 11.24
N HIS A 135 5.06 11.92 12.43
CA HIS A 135 4.88 13.17 13.14
C HIS A 135 5.55 14.35 12.42
N GLU A 136 6.78 14.16 11.95
CA GLU A 136 7.50 15.15 11.15
C GLU A 136 6.77 15.46 9.84
N ALA A 137 6.28 14.44 9.13
CA ALA A 137 5.48 14.62 7.92
C ALA A 137 4.23 15.47 8.18
N MET A 138 3.51 15.25 9.30
CA MET A 138 2.35 16.07 9.65
C MET A 138 2.73 17.55 9.96
N VAL A 139 3.86 17.79 10.63
CA VAL A 139 4.37 19.15 10.87
C VAL A 139 4.64 19.89 9.57
N PHE A 140 5.37 19.26 8.65
CA PHE A 140 5.69 19.85 7.35
C PHE A 140 4.44 20.01 6.48
N ALA A 141 3.58 19.00 6.42
CA ALA A 141 2.34 19.07 5.65
C ALA A 141 1.46 20.24 6.07
N ALA A 142 1.30 20.45 7.39
CA ALA A 142 0.53 21.57 7.94
C ALA A 142 1.19 22.92 7.64
N SER A 143 2.51 23.03 7.84
CA SER A 143 3.28 24.28 7.64
C SER A 143 3.27 24.74 6.18
N TYR A 144 3.41 23.79 5.24
CA TYR A 144 3.43 24.07 3.81
C TYR A 144 2.05 23.94 3.14
N ARG A 145 1.00 23.63 3.92
CA ARG A 145 -0.37 23.41 3.43
C ARG A 145 -0.43 22.45 2.23
N THR A 146 0.32 21.35 2.29
CA THR A 146 0.43 20.39 1.18
C THR A 146 -0.93 19.76 0.85
N PRO A 147 -1.22 19.42 -0.42
CA PRO A 147 -2.48 18.81 -0.84
C PRO A 147 -2.50 17.30 -0.52
N GLN A 148 -2.39 16.93 0.76
CA GLN A 148 -2.12 15.56 1.20
C GLN A 148 -3.22 15.00 2.11
N VAL A 149 -3.61 13.75 1.86
CA VAL A 149 -4.46 12.95 2.75
C VAL A 149 -3.63 11.85 3.41
N PHE A 150 -3.52 11.90 4.72
CA PHE A 150 -2.92 10.85 5.55
C PHE A 150 -3.95 9.77 5.85
N PHE A 151 -3.90 8.64 5.14
CA PHE A 151 -4.83 7.53 5.28
C PHE A 151 -4.24 6.42 6.17
N LEU A 152 -4.65 6.40 7.43
CA LEU A 152 -4.20 5.44 8.44
C LEU A 152 -5.12 4.21 8.44
N GLN A 153 -4.60 3.04 8.13
CA GLN A 153 -5.30 1.76 8.30
C GLN A 153 -5.05 1.22 9.72
N ASN A 154 -6.00 1.48 10.63
CA ASN A 154 -5.92 1.01 12.00
C ASN A 154 -6.50 -0.41 12.05
N ASN A 155 -5.64 -1.40 11.87
CA ASN A 155 -6.03 -2.81 11.82
C ASN A 155 -5.90 -3.54 13.17
N GLN A 156 -5.80 -2.73 14.23
CA GLN A 156 -5.68 -3.08 15.65
C GLN A 156 -4.34 -3.66 16.10
N TRP A 157 -3.42 -4.00 15.17
CA TRP A 157 -2.21 -4.76 15.49
C TRP A 157 -0.96 -4.35 14.70
N ALA A 158 0.07 -3.91 15.43
CA ALA A 158 1.43 -3.78 14.94
C ALA A 158 2.24 -5.05 15.26
N ILE A 159 2.34 -5.96 14.28
CA ILE A 159 2.85 -7.33 14.49
C ILE A 159 2.03 -8.04 15.58
N SER A 160 2.55 -8.11 16.80
CA SER A 160 1.94 -8.68 18.00
C SER A 160 1.51 -7.65 19.04
N VAL A 161 1.74 -6.36 18.78
CA VAL A 161 1.45 -5.27 19.72
C VAL A 161 0.07 -4.68 19.41
N PRO A 162 -0.89 -4.71 20.36
CA PRO A 162 -2.23 -4.16 20.13
C PRO A 162 -2.19 -2.63 20.10
N VAL A 163 -3.10 -2.01 19.33
CA VAL A 163 -3.17 -0.55 19.15
C VAL A 163 -3.32 0.23 20.47
N ALA A 164 -3.92 -0.38 21.50
CA ALA A 164 -4.05 0.23 22.83
C ALA A 164 -2.70 0.50 23.53
N VAL A 165 -1.63 -0.20 23.13
CA VAL A 165 -0.25 0.09 23.56
C VAL A 165 0.31 1.28 22.79
N GLN A 166 -0.02 1.41 21.50
CA GLN A 166 0.45 2.50 20.62
C GLN A 166 -0.21 3.84 20.94
N SER A 167 -1.49 3.82 21.33
CA SER A 167 -2.25 5.04 21.63
C SER A 167 -3.36 4.78 22.64
N ARG A 168 -3.53 5.73 23.58
CA ARG A 168 -4.63 5.73 24.56
C ARG A 168 -5.91 6.36 24.05
N THR A 169 -5.85 7.03 22.90
CA THR A 169 -7.00 7.65 22.24
C THR A 169 -7.07 7.23 20.78
N ALA A 170 -8.21 7.48 20.14
CA ALA A 170 -8.33 7.37 18.69
C ALA A 170 -7.16 8.09 17.97
N LEU A 171 -6.56 7.41 17.00
CA LEU A 171 -5.39 7.91 16.28
C LEU A 171 -5.73 9.13 15.41
N SER A 172 -6.98 9.25 14.97
CA SER A 172 -7.49 10.45 14.29
C SER A 172 -7.26 11.74 15.08
N ARG A 173 -7.25 11.67 16.42
CA ARG A 173 -7.01 12.86 17.26
C ARG A 173 -5.62 13.45 17.09
N ARG A 174 -4.64 12.69 16.59
CA ARG A 174 -3.28 13.21 16.33
C ARG A 174 -3.33 14.30 15.26
N GLY A 175 -4.17 14.17 14.23
CA GLY A 175 -4.32 15.17 13.17
C GLY A 175 -4.72 16.55 13.71
N TYR A 176 -5.63 16.60 14.69
CA TYR A 176 -6.03 17.87 15.33
C TYR A 176 -4.87 18.58 16.04
N GLY A 177 -3.91 17.82 16.60
CA GLY A 177 -2.72 18.38 17.25
C GLY A 177 -1.82 19.18 16.29
N TYR A 178 -1.93 18.91 14.99
CA TYR A 178 -1.22 19.63 13.92
C TYR A 178 -2.10 20.67 13.22
N GLY A 179 -3.32 20.91 13.71
CA GLY A 179 -4.28 21.81 13.06
C GLY A 179 -4.90 21.26 11.78
N MET A 180 -4.84 19.94 11.55
CA MET A 180 -5.40 19.29 10.37
C MET A 180 -6.80 18.72 10.65
N PRO A 181 -7.77 18.86 9.74
CA PRO A 181 -9.01 18.11 9.80
C PRO A 181 -8.71 16.61 9.86
N SER A 182 -9.40 15.91 10.76
CA SER A 182 -9.27 14.46 10.87
C SER A 182 -10.59 13.76 11.10
N HIS A 183 -10.76 12.61 10.43
CA HIS A 183 -11.95 11.77 10.49
C HIS A 183 -11.59 10.36 10.93
N ARG A 184 -12.44 9.77 11.78
CA ARG A 184 -12.38 8.34 12.10
C ARG A 184 -13.57 7.66 11.46
N ILE A 185 -13.30 6.66 10.64
CA ILE A 185 -14.31 5.95 9.84
C ILE A 185 -14.31 4.45 10.15
N ASP A 186 -15.42 3.81 9.81
CA ASP A 186 -15.47 2.35 9.71
C ASP A 186 -14.71 1.92 8.43
N GLY A 187 -13.53 1.34 8.61
CA GLY A 187 -12.69 0.87 7.50
C GLY A 187 -13.22 -0.39 6.82
N ASN A 188 -14.24 -1.05 7.39
CA ASN A 188 -14.91 -2.17 6.75
C ASN A 188 -16.17 -1.73 5.97
N ASP A 189 -16.46 -0.43 5.92
CA ASP A 189 -17.45 0.17 5.03
C ASP A 189 -16.77 0.81 3.82
N VAL A 190 -16.93 0.19 2.64
CA VAL A 190 -16.34 0.68 1.39
C VAL A 190 -16.93 2.02 0.95
N LEU A 191 -18.22 2.26 1.22
CA LEU A 191 -18.92 3.47 0.79
C LEU A 191 -18.49 4.67 1.64
N ILE A 192 -18.34 4.48 2.96
CA ILE A 192 -17.80 5.52 3.84
C ILE A 192 -16.32 5.77 3.54
N SER A 193 -15.53 4.71 3.33
CA SER A 193 -14.13 4.85 2.91
C SER A 193 -14.00 5.66 1.62
N TYR A 194 -14.88 5.43 0.65
CA TYR A 194 -14.95 6.25 -0.57
C TYR A 194 -15.39 7.68 -0.30
N ALA A 195 -16.52 7.89 0.37
CA ALA A 195 -17.12 9.21 0.52
C ALA A 195 -16.23 10.18 1.31
N VAL A 196 -15.65 9.72 2.41
CA VAL A 196 -14.78 10.55 3.25
C VAL A 196 -13.44 10.81 2.57
N THR A 197 -12.86 9.81 1.90
CA THR A 197 -11.61 10.01 1.14
C THR A 197 -11.81 10.94 -0.03
N ARG A 198 -12.95 10.85 -0.74
CA ARG A 198 -13.28 11.75 -1.85
C ARG A 198 -13.35 13.19 -1.37
N HIS A 199 -14.08 13.44 -0.28
CA HIS A 199 -14.18 14.76 0.32
C HIS A 199 -12.79 15.32 0.72
N ALA A 200 -11.97 14.50 1.38
CA ALA A 200 -10.63 14.88 1.79
C ALA A 200 -9.70 15.19 0.61
N LEU A 201 -9.77 14.40 -0.47
CA LEU A 201 -8.98 14.64 -1.68
C LEU A 201 -9.48 15.84 -2.50
N GLU A 202 -10.79 16.09 -2.51
CA GLU A 202 -11.35 17.31 -3.11
C GLU A 202 -10.86 18.56 -2.39
N ALA A 203 -10.90 18.59 -1.05
CA ALA A 203 -10.37 19.69 -0.25
C ALA A 203 -8.86 19.87 -0.44
N ALA A 204 -8.10 18.76 -0.49
CA ALA A 204 -6.66 18.78 -0.76
C ALA A 204 -6.35 19.44 -2.12
N ARG A 205 -7.02 19.01 -3.20
CA ARG A 205 -6.88 19.61 -4.54
C ARG A 205 -7.28 21.08 -4.59
N ALA A 206 -8.26 21.49 -3.78
CA ALA A 206 -8.70 22.88 -3.68
C ALA A 206 -7.73 23.78 -2.89
N GLY A 207 -6.61 23.25 -2.38
CA GLY A 207 -5.62 24.04 -1.62
C GLY A 207 -6.02 24.30 -0.16
N GLU A 208 -7.01 23.55 0.37
CA GLU A 208 -7.45 23.69 1.76
C GLU A 208 -6.43 23.16 2.77
N GLY A 209 -5.41 22.45 2.28
CA GLY A 209 -4.31 21.89 3.07
C GLY A 209 -4.49 20.41 3.36
N PRO A 210 -3.66 19.85 4.26
CA PRO A 210 -3.67 18.42 4.53
C PRO A 210 -4.83 18.00 5.44
N SER A 211 -5.20 16.72 5.36
CA SER A 211 -6.17 16.09 6.26
C SER A 211 -5.76 14.66 6.62
N ALA A 212 -6.40 14.08 7.64
CA ALA A 212 -6.11 12.72 8.09
C ALA A 212 -7.38 11.87 8.22
N ILE A 213 -7.30 10.59 7.84
CA ILE A 213 -8.37 9.62 7.98
C ILE A 213 -7.84 8.42 8.77
N GLU A 214 -8.49 8.06 9.88
CA GLU A 214 -8.30 6.78 10.57
C GLU A 214 -9.40 5.81 10.11
N ALA A 215 -9.03 4.86 9.25
CA ALA A 215 -9.89 3.75 8.85
C ALA A 215 -9.75 2.60 9.85
N VAL A 216 -10.77 2.40 10.67
CA VAL A 216 -10.78 1.38 11.73
C VAL A 216 -11.23 0.06 11.12
N THR A 217 -10.31 -0.89 11.07
CA THR A 217 -10.47 -2.20 10.42
C THR A 217 -9.78 -3.26 11.26
N TYR A 218 -9.61 -4.48 10.73
CA TYR A 218 -8.96 -5.58 11.44
C TYR A 218 -8.16 -6.46 10.51
N ARG A 219 -6.89 -6.71 10.87
CA ARG A 219 -6.02 -7.63 10.14
C ARG A 219 -6.38 -9.07 10.53
N ARG A 220 -7.35 -9.66 9.82
CA ARG A 220 -7.83 -11.04 10.06
C ARG A 220 -6.77 -12.09 9.73
N GLY A 221 -5.84 -11.79 8.84
CA GLY A 221 -4.66 -12.61 8.58
C GLY A 221 -3.52 -12.41 9.62
N ALA A 222 -2.48 -13.23 9.50
CA ALA A 222 -1.21 -13.02 10.19
C ALA A 222 -0.55 -11.68 9.79
N HIS A 223 0.44 -11.21 10.55
CA HIS A 223 1.20 -10.01 10.19
C HIS A 223 1.86 -10.16 8.83
N THR A 224 2.57 -11.25 8.68
CA THR A 224 3.14 -11.77 7.44
C THR A 224 3.06 -13.30 7.50
N THR A 225 3.48 -13.97 6.46
CA THR A 225 3.64 -15.43 6.45
C THR A 225 4.69 -15.97 7.43
N SER A 226 5.47 -15.10 8.09
CA SER A 226 6.45 -15.46 9.12
C SER A 226 5.90 -15.32 10.55
N ASP A 227 4.62 -14.97 10.70
CA ASP A 227 3.99 -14.66 11.97
C ASP A 227 2.92 -15.70 12.36
N ASP A 228 2.68 -15.84 13.67
CA ASP A 228 1.67 -16.72 14.25
C ASP A 228 0.76 -15.93 15.21
N PRO A 229 -0.44 -15.51 14.75
CA PRO A 229 -1.36 -14.69 15.55
C PRO A 229 -1.93 -15.41 16.78
N THR A 230 -1.93 -16.75 16.80
CA THR A 230 -2.49 -17.54 17.91
C THR A 230 -1.74 -17.32 19.23
N LYS A 231 -0.54 -16.75 19.16
CA LYS A 231 0.31 -16.45 20.32
C LYS A 231 -0.08 -15.16 21.06
N TYR A 232 -0.84 -14.27 20.44
CA TYR A 232 -1.08 -12.93 20.99
C TYR A 232 -2.50 -12.37 20.78
N ARG A 233 -3.36 -13.06 20.01
CA ARG A 233 -4.76 -12.66 19.78
C ARG A 233 -5.72 -13.62 20.45
N THR A 234 -6.92 -13.13 20.76
CA THR A 234 -7.99 -13.93 21.35
C THR A 234 -9.07 -14.27 20.31
N GLY A 235 -9.67 -15.46 20.43
CA GLY A 235 -10.71 -15.90 19.49
C GLY A 235 -11.95 -15.00 19.47
N SER A 236 -12.37 -14.46 20.62
CA SER A 236 -13.58 -13.63 20.71
C SER A 236 -13.47 -12.29 19.98
N GLU A 237 -12.28 -11.67 20.00
CA GLU A 237 -12.00 -10.47 19.20
C GLU A 237 -12.08 -10.79 17.69
N GLU A 238 -11.45 -11.89 17.27
CA GLU A 238 -11.43 -12.32 15.87
C GLU A 238 -12.83 -12.69 15.35
N GLU A 239 -13.64 -13.37 16.16
CA GLU A 239 -15.05 -13.69 15.85
C GLU A 239 -15.88 -12.41 15.67
N GLY A 240 -15.73 -11.44 16.58
CA GLY A 240 -16.43 -10.17 16.49
C GLY A 240 -16.09 -9.38 15.22
N TRP A 241 -14.84 -9.47 14.76
CA TRP A 241 -14.40 -8.85 13.50
C TRP A 241 -14.76 -9.66 12.25
N ALA A 242 -14.86 -10.99 12.35
CA ALA A 242 -15.35 -11.83 11.26
C ALA A 242 -16.79 -11.48 10.87
N LEU A 243 -17.63 -11.11 11.85
CA LEU A 243 -19.00 -10.62 11.61
C LEU A 243 -19.05 -9.24 10.92
N ARG A 244 -17.92 -8.55 10.81
CA ARG A 244 -17.77 -7.23 10.17
C ARG A 244 -17.02 -7.33 8.85
N ASP A 245 -16.98 -8.49 8.22
CA ASP A 245 -16.29 -8.70 6.95
C ASP A 245 -16.77 -7.69 5.89
N PRO A 246 -15.86 -6.91 5.28
CA PRO A 246 -16.23 -5.86 4.33
C PRO A 246 -16.91 -6.40 3.05
N ILE A 247 -16.50 -7.58 2.59
CA ILE A 247 -17.05 -8.21 1.37
C ILE A 247 -18.45 -8.72 1.66
N ALA A 248 -18.64 -9.43 2.78
CA ALA A 248 -19.95 -9.93 3.18
C ALA A 248 -20.95 -8.78 3.38
N ARG A 249 -20.51 -7.70 4.04
CA ARG A 249 -21.32 -6.49 4.24
C ARG A 249 -21.77 -5.87 2.92
N LEU A 250 -20.86 -5.68 1.96
CA LEU A 250 -21.19 -5.09 0.67
C LEU A 250 -22.12 -6.01 -0.13
N ARG A 251 -21.90 -7.33 -0.08
CA ARG A 251 -22.78 -8.32 -0.71
C ARG A 251 -24.21 -8.19 -0.19
N THR A 252 -24.41 -8.22 1.13
CA THR A 252 -25.74 -8.06 1.74
C THR A 252 -26.40 -6.73 1.36
N TYR A 253 -25.65 -5.64 1.32
CA TYR A 253 -26.16 -4.35 0.85
C TYR A 253 -26.64 -4.42 -0.60
N LEU A 254 -25.84 -4.99 -1.50
CA LEU A 254 -26.17 -5.11 -2.93
C LEU A 254 -27.35 -6.05 -3.18
N GLU A 255 -27.45 -7.17 -2.46
CA GLU A 255 -28.61 -8.07 -2.48
C GLU A 255 -29.89 -7.31 -2.10
N GLY A 256 -29.86 -6.52 -1.04
CA GLY A 256 -30.97 -5.64 -0.64
C GLY A 256 -31.29 -4.54 -1.66
N ARG A 257 -30.37 -4.24 -2.60
CA ARG A 257 -30.58 -3.32 -3.73
C ARG A 257 -31.02 -4.02 -5.02
N GLY A 258 -31.18 -5.34 -5.00
CA GLY A 258 -31.65 -6.14 -6.13
C GLY A 258 -30.56 -6.74 -7.01
N ALA A 259 -29.30 -6.78 -6.55
CA ALA A 259 -28.25 -7.52 -7.24
C ALA A 259 -28.60 -9.02 -7.28
N SER A 260 -28.43 -9.64 -8.44
CA SER A 260 -28.79 -11.05 -8.66
C SER A 260 -27.67 -11.99 -8.17
N ALA A 261 -28.02 -13.26 -7.94
CA ALA A 261 -27.02 -14.30 -7.70
C ALA A 261 -25.98 -14.38 -8.83
N ALA A 262 -26.44 -14.28 -10.09
CA ALA A 262 -25.58 -14.30 -11.27
C ALA A 262 -24.52 -13.19 -11.28
N PHE A 263 -24.83 -12.00 -10.75
CA PHE A 263 -23.82 -10.93 -10.60
C PHE A 263 -22.69 -11.35 -9.65
N PHE A 264 -23.02 -11.99 -8.52
CA PHE A 264 -22.00 -12.45 -7.58
C PHE A 264 -21.21 -13.63 -8.11
N ASP A 265 -21.87 -14.55 -8.82
CA ASP A 265 -21.20 -15.68 -9.48
C ASP A 265 -20.17 -15.17 -10.50
N GLU A 266 -20.52 -14.17 -11.32
CA GLU A 266 -19.59 -13.53 -12.26
C GLU A 266 -18.38 -12.88 -11.55
N VAL A 267 -18.61 -12.20 -10.43
CA VAL A 267 -17.54 -11.60 -9.62
C VAL A 267 -16.61 -12.67 -9.04
N ASP A 268 -17.17 -13.76 -8.51
CA ASP A 268 -16.41 -14.86 -7.93
C ASP A 268 -15.59 -15.61 -9.00
N GLU A 269 -16.18 -15.86 -10.17
CA GLU A 269 -15.49 -16.43 -11.33
C GLU A 269 -14.34 -15.52 -11.81
N GLY A 270 -14.60 -14.21 -11.95
CA GLY A 270 -13.57 -13.24 -12.33
C GLY A 270 -12.43 -13.16 -11.30
N ALA A 271 -12.75 -13.19 -10.01
CA ALA A 271 -11.76 -13.20 -8.94
C ALA A 271 -10.93 -14.49 -8.93
N ALA A 272 -11.55 -15.64 -9.22
CA ALA A 272 -10.86 -16.92 -9.35
C ALA A 272 -9.91 -16.94 -10.56
N ALA A 273 -10.40 -16.50 -11.74
CA ALA A 273 -9.60 -16.39 -12.95
C ALA A 273 -8.39 -15.44 -12.76
N HIS A 274 -8.62 -14.28 -12.16
CA HIS A 274 -7.55 -13.34 -11.84
C HIS A 274 -6.51 -13.94 -10.87
N ALA A 275 -6.96 -14.67 -9.85
CA ALA A 275 -6.06 -15.31 -8.91
C ALA A 275 -5.23 -16.44 -9.56
N ASP A 276 -5.81 -17.17 -10.52
CA ASP A 276 -5.11 -18.23 -11.26
C ASP A 276 -4.11 -17.68 -12.28
N ASP A 277 -4.45 -16.60 -12.99
CA ASP A 277 -3.53 -15.87 -13.88
C ASP A 277 -2.26 -15.45 -13.12
N VAL A 278 -2.44 -14.74 -11.99
CA VAL A 278 -1.32 -14.30 -11.17
C VAL A 278 -0.49 -15.49 -10.70
N ARG A 279 -1.12 -16.58 -10.25
CA ARG A 279 -0.40 -17.79 -9.80
C ARG A 279 0.44 -18.38 -10.93
N THR A 280 -0.14 -18.51 -12.12
CA THR A 280 0.52 -19.05 -13.31
C THR A 280 1.71 -18.18 -13.72
N ARG A 281 1.57 -16.86 -13.67
CA ARG A 281 2.65 -15.91 -14.00
C ARG A 281 3.69 -15.77 -12.89
N ALA A 282 3.32 -16.02 -11.64
CA ALA A 282 4.23 -15.95 -10.51
C ALA A 282 5.28 -17.07 -10.53
N VAL A 283 4.89 -18.28 -10.93
CA VAL A 283 5.80 -19.44 -10.98
C VAL A 283 6.80 -19.39 -12.13
N THR A 284 6.55 -18.57 -13.16
CA THR A 284 7.49 -18.37 -14.27
C THR A 284 8.54 -17.30 -13.99
N LEU A 285 8.47 -16.60 -12.85
CA LEU A 285 9.48 -15.62 -12.49
C LEU A 285 10.84 -16.31 -12.26
N THR A 286 11.88 -15.77 -12.89
CA THR A 286 13.26 -16.20 -12.73
C THR A 286 14.06 -15.20 -11.90
N ALA A 287 15.23 -15.63 -11.41
CA ALA A 287 16.18 -14.71 -10.82
C ALA A 287 16.62 -13.65 -11.85
N PRO A 288 16.89 -12.42 -11.43
CA PRO A 288 17.53 -11.43 -12.30
C PRO A 288 18.99 -11.85 -12.57
N GLU A 289 19.56 -11.34 -13.65
CA GLU A 289 20.98 -11.54 -13.94
C GLU A 289 21.85 -10.87 -12.87
N ALA A 290 22.96 -11.50 -12.48
CA ALA A 290 23.84 -10.99 -11.44
C ALA A 290 24.28 -9.52 -11.65
N PRO A 291 24.65 -9.06 -12.87
CA PRO A 291 25.06 -7.68 -13.10
C PRO A 291 23.99 -6.63 -12.76
N SER A 292 22.70 -7.00 -12.71
CA SER A 292 21.60 -6.09 -12.40
C SER A 292 21.74 -5.43 -11.02
N MET A 293 22.42 -6.08 -10.06
CA MET A 293 22.63 -5.53 -8.72
C MET A 293 23.45 -4.24 -8.71
N PHE A 294 24.21 -3.97 -9.77
CA PHE A 294 25.07 -2.79 -9.92
C PHE A 294 24.44 -1.68 -10.78
N ALA A 295 23.38 -1.99 -11.55
CA ALA A 295 22.92 -1.15 -12.66
C ALA A 295 22.18 0.14 -12.24
N HIS A 296 21.68 0.20 -11.00
CA HIS A 296 20.76 1.27 -10.55
C HIS A 296 21.19 1.92 -9.23
N VAL A 297 22.47 1.79 -8.85
CA VAL A 297 23.01 2.42 -7.64
C VAL A 297 23.18 3.94 -7.83
N TYR A 298 23.59 4.35 -9.03
CA TYR A 298 23.74 5.75 -9.45
C TYR A 298 22.99 5.98 -10.77
N THR A 299 22.69 7.24 -11.07
CA THR A 299 22.06 7.63 -12.35
C THR A 299 23.04 7.55 -13.51
N ASP A 300 24.29 7.95 -13.30
CA ASP A 300 25.36 7.92 -14.29
C ASP A 300 26.31 6.75 -14.04
N ASP A 301 27.11 6.42 -15.07
CA ASP A 301 28.16 5.41 -14.97
C ASP A 301 29.10 5.70 -13.79
N HIS A 302 29.23 4.72 -12.91
CA HIS A 302 30.04 4.86 -11.70
C HIS A 302 31.25 3.92 -11.74
N PRO A 303 32.50 4.44 -11.71
CA PRO A 303 33.70 3.62 -11.87
C PRO A 303 33.80 2.43 -10.91
N LEU A 304 33.44 2.61 -9.64
CA LEU A 304 33.46 1.52 -8.65
C LEU A 304 32.38 0.46 -8.93
N MET A 305 31.22 0.83 -9.48
CA MET A 305 30.18 -0.15 -9.83
C MET A 305 30.63 -0.98 -11.03
N ALA A 306 31.25 -0.34 -12.02
CA ALA A 306 31.84 -1.04 -13.16
C ALA A 306 33.00 -1.97 -12.75
N GLU A 307 33.86 -1.54 -11.83
CA GLU A 307 34.93 -2.36 -11.28
C GLU A 307 34.39 -3.61 -10.55
N GLN A 308 33.40 -3.43 -9.68
CA GLN A 308 32.79 -4.53 -8.94
C GLN A 308 32.02 -5.50 -9.84
N ALA A 309 31.29 -4.98 -10.83
CA ALA A 309 30.59 -5.82 -11.82
C ALA A 309 31.57 -6.67 -12.62
N ARG A 310 32.70 -6.09 -13.07
CA ARG A 310 33.75 -6.84 -13.76
C ARG A 310 34.41 -7.87 -12.85
N TRP A 311 34.74 -7.49 -11.60
CA TRP A 311 35.31 -8.42 -10.62
C TRP A 311 34.40 -9.64 -10.41
N LEU A 312 33.08 -9.42 -10.27
CA LEU A 312 32.13 -10.52 -10.10
C LEU A 312 32.09 -11.42 -11.34
N ALA A 313 32.03 -10.84 -12.54
CA ALA A 313 32.03 -11.61 -13.78
C ALA A 313 33.31 -12.45 -13.93
N ASP A 314 34.48 -11.87 -13.62
CA ASP A 314 35.76 -12.58 -13.66
C ASP A 314 35.80 -13.71 -12.61
N TYR A 315 35.25 -13.48 -11.42
CA TYR A 315 35.15 -14.48 -10.35
C TYR A 315 34.23 -15.65 -10.76
N GLU A 316 33.03 -15.37 -11.28
CA GLU A 316 32.10 -16.41 -11.73
C GLU A 316 32.70 -17.23 -12.88
N ALA A 317 33.32 -16.57 -13.87
CA ALA A 317 34.00 -17.25 -14.97
C ALA A 317 35.15 -18.16 -14.49
N SER A 318 35.80 -17.83 -13.37
CA SER A 318 36.86 -18.66 -12.79
C SER A 318 36.34 -19.99 -12.20
N LEU A 319 35.04 -20.07 -11.89
CA LEU A 319 34.40 -21.29 -11.36
C LEU A 319 34.02 -22.27 -12.47
N ASP A 320 33.65 -21.76 -13.65
CA ASP A 320 33.27 -22.58 -14.82
C ASP A 320 34.47 -23.23 -15.52
N GLY A 321 35.69 -22.77 -15.26
CA GLY A 321 36.93 -23.28 -15.83
C GLY A 321 37.60 -24.46 -15.09
N GLY A 322 36.91 -25.07 -14.12
CA GLY A 322 37.46 -26.10 -13.22
C GLY A 322 37.43 -27.55 -13.74
N ASP A 323 36.80 -27.82 -14.88
CA ASP A 323 36.84 -29.13 -15.55
C ASP A 323 37.85 -29.10 -16.72
N ALA A 324 39.13 -29.27 -16.41
CA ALA A 324 40.18 -29.56 -17.40
C ALA A 324 41.18 -30.59 -16.84
#